data_AF-A0AA38SKN2-F1
#
_entry.id   AF-A0AA38SKN2-F1
#
_cell.length_a   1.000
_cell.length_b   1.000
_cell.length_c   1.000
_cell.angle_alpha   90.00
_cell.angle_beta   90.00
_cell.angle_gamma   90.00
#
_symmetry.space_group_name_H-M   'P 1'
#
loop_
_entity.id
_entity.type
_entity.pdbx_description
1 polymer ?
#
loop_
_entity_poly.entity_id
_entity_poly.type
_entity_poly.pdbx_seq_one_letter_code
_entity_poly.pdbx_strand_id
1 'polypeptide(L)'
;MPDLRDTIPVGFSAEAFKLWIGLDGGHLSATWGKGIVVPGGHDNEVVELDLSTHANTHYLLKTDDGAHITVHTEGWRTVRAGDREALEKLFDALAADTVSLADYRVRLYSTSPRDGGMNGTYKHLNASMWIGGGARLGRWVIDDAYRVL
;
A
#
# COMPACT_ATOMS: atom_id res chain seq x y z
N MET A 1 4.44 -2.49 -6.34
CA MET A 1 5.42 -2.56 -5.23
C MET A 1 6.02 -1.19 -5.03
N PRO A 2 5.48 -0.35 -4.14
CA PRO A 2 6.10 0.93 -3.79
C PRO A 2 7.35 0.76 -2.89
N ASP A 3 8.34 1.65 -3.07
CA ASP A 3 9.51 1.86 -2.20
C ASP A 3 9.23 2.99 -1.21
N LEU A 4 9.49 2.78 0.08
CA LEU A 4 9.11 3.67 1.19
C LEU A 4 10.28 4.59 1.58
N ARG A 5 9.97 5.88 1.78
CA ARG A 5 10.83 6.86 2.46
C ARG A 5 10.81 6.71 3.97
N ASP A 6 11.70 7.46 4.62
CA ASP A 6 11.67 7.68 6.06
C ASP A 6 10.28 8.15 6.51
N THR A 7 9.86 7.60 7.66
CA THR A 7 8.55 7.84 8.24
C THR A 7 8.51 9.17 8.99
N ILE A 8 7.50 10.00 8.72
CA ILE A 8 7.29 11.30 9.38
C ILE A 8 6.11 11.16 10.35
N PRO A 9 6.32 11.31 11.67
CA PRO A 9 5.22 11.40 12.64
C PRO A 9 4.43 12.70 12.43
N VAL A 10 3.12 12.61 12.21
CA VAL A 10 2.27 13.80 11.95
C VAL A 10 1.29 14.12 13.08
N GLY A 11 1.14 13.24 14.06
CA GLY A 11 0.35 13.52 15.26
C GLY A 11 0.15 12.29 16.15
N PHE A 12 -0.27 12.54 17.38
CA PHE A 12 -0.64 11.50 18.34
C PHE A 12 -1.90 11.91 19.10
N SER A 13 -2.70 10.92 19.50
CA SER A 13 -3.81 11.05 20.43
C SER A 13 -3.62 10.05 21.58
N ALA A 14 -4.56 10.00 22.52
CA ALA A 14 -4.56 8.98 23.56
C ALA A 14 -4.76 7.56 23.01
N GLU A 15 -5.24 7.42 21.77
CA GLU A 15 -5.73 6.17 21.20
C GLU A 15 -4.94 5.73 19.95
N ALA A 16 -4.26 6.66 19.26
CA ALA A 16 -3.54 6.35 18.03
C ALA A 16 -2.39 7.33 17.75
N PHE A 17 -1.46 6.93 16.89
CA PHE A 17 -0.47 7.81 16.29
C PHE A 17 -0.57 7.78 14.77
N LYS A 18 -0.24 8.91 14.14
CA LYS A 18 -0.34 9.10 12.69
C LYS A 18 1.04 9.22 12.08
N LEU A 19 1.25 8.49 10.99
CA LEU A 19 2.50 8.47 10.25
C LEU A 19 2.22 8.86 8.79
N TRP A 20 3.14 9.64 8.22
CA TRP A 20 3.20 9.94 6.81
C TRP A 20 4.43 9.28 6.22
N ILE A 21 4.24 8.43 5.21
CA ILE A 21 5.31 7.69 4.56
C ILE A 21 5.33 8.06 3.07
N GLY A 22 6.42 8.66 2.59
CA GLY A 22 6.56 8.97 1.17
C GLY A 22 6.84 7.72 0.34
N LEU A 23 6.40 7.72 -0.92
CA LEU A 23 6.70 6.66 -1.87
C LEU A 23 7.75 7.15 -2.88
N ASP A 24 8.91 6.49 -2.91
CA ASP A 24 10.06 6.81 -3.75
C ASP A 24 9.99 6.26 -5.17
N GLY A 25 9.02 5.40 -5.44
CA GLY A 25 8.84 4.77 -6.75
C GLY A 25 8.44 3.33 -6.57
N GLY A 26 8.67 2.50 -7.59
CA GLY A 26 8.24 1.11 -7.55
C GLY A 26 7.90 0.52 -8.91
N HIS A 27 7.44 -0.72 -8.89
CA HIS A 27 7.08 -1.48 -10.10
C HIS A 27 5.62 -1.94 -10.10
N LEU A 28 5.05 -2.00 -11.30
CA LEU A 28 3.73 -2.57 -11.59
C LEU A 28 3.90 -3.74 -12.56
N SER A 29 3.27 -4.87 -12.23
CA SER A 29 3.08 -5.97 -13.16
C SER A 29 1.65 -6.48 -13.02
N ALA A 30 0.89 -6.40 -14.11
CA ALA A 30 -0.50 -6.83 -14.18
C ALA A 30 -0.76 -7.59 -15.48
N THR A 31 -1.87 -8.33 -15.53
CA THR A 31 -2.29 -9.05 -16.74
C THR A 31 -2.59 -8.12 -17.92
N TRP A 32 -2.92 -6.85 -17.64
CA TRP A 32 -3.23 -5.81 -18.61
C TRP A 32 -2.05 -4.89 -18.93
N GLY A 33 -0.90 -5.03 -18.26
CA GLY A 33 0.25 -4.16 -18.53
C GLY A 33 1.31 -4.17 -17.45
N LYS A 34 2.42 -3.49 -17.75
CA LYS A 34 3.53 -3.25 -16.83
C LYS A 34 3.79 -1.76 -16.73
N GLY A 35 4.54 -1.37 -15.71
CA GLY A 35 4.94 0.01 -15.52
C GLY A 35 5.66 0.25 -14.21
N ILE A 36 5.64 1.50 -13.80
CA ILE A 36 6.29 1.98 -12.58
C ILE A 36 5.30 2.70 -11.67
N VAL A 37 5.62 2.73 -10.38
CA VAL A 37 5.07 3.72 -9.44
C VAL A 37 5.91 4.98 -9.63
N VAL A 38 5.26 6.10 -9.92
CA VAL A 38 5.90 7.40 -10.06
C VAL A 38 6.25 7.92 -8.66
N PRO A 39 7.50 8.37 -8.43
CA PRO A 39 7.88 8.96 -7.14
C PRO A 39 6.99 10.16 -6.77
N GLY A 40 6.62 10.27 -5.49
CA GLY A 40 5.81 11.39 -4.96
C GLY A 40 4.43 11.01 -4.42
N GLY A 41 4.07 9.73 -4.45
CA GLY A 41 2.94 9.21 -3.67
C GLY A 41 3.23 9.21 -2.16
N HIS A 42 2.23 8.85 -1.37
CA HIS A 42 2.35 8.74 0.08
C HIS A 42 1.37 7.73 0.68
N ASP A 43 1.69 7.25 1.87
CA ASP A 43 0.81 6.48 2.75
C ASP A 43 0.56 7.25 4.05
N ASN A 44 -0.72 7.39 4.40
CA ASN A 44 -1.20 7.98 5.63
C ASN A 44 -1.61 6.85 6.58
N GLU A 45 -0.71 6.44 7.46
CA GLU A 45 -0.98 5.39 8.42
C GLU A 45 -1.58 5.98 9.71
N VAL A 46 -2.67 5.37 10.19
CA VAL A 46 -3.16 5.53 11.57
C VAL A 46 -2.85 4.24 12.32
N VAL A 47 -2.01 4.34 13.34
CA VAL A 47 -1.57 3.20 14.13
C VAL A 47 -2.24 3.25 15.51
N GLU A 48 -3.01 2.21 15.80
CA GLU A 48 -3.72 2.02 17.06
C GLU A 48 -2.76 1.60 18.19
N LEU A 49 -3.22 1.62 19.44
CA LEU A 49 -2.41 1.21 20.60
C LEU A 49 -1.93 -0.24 20.55
N ASP A 50 -2.69 -1.13 19.91
CA ASP A 50 -2.31 -2.53 19.70
C ASP A 50 -1.36 -2.72 18.51
N LEU A 51 -0.95 -1.62 17.88
CA LEU A 51 -0.15 -1.50 16.65
C LEU A 51 -0.87 -1.89 15.37
N SER A 52 -2.15 -2.28 15.43
CA SER A 52 -2.97 -2.43 14.24
C SER A 52 -2.92 -1.12 13.47
N THR A 53 -2.64 -1.20 12.17
CA THR A 53 -2.40 -0.02 11.35
C THR A 53 -3.44 0.05 10.23
N HIS A 54 -4.17 1.16 10.18
CA HIS A 54 -4.95 1.53 9.01
C HIS A 54 -4.08 2.29 8.03
N ALA A 55 -3.91 1.77 6.82
CA ALA A 55 -3.18 2.40 5.73
C ALA A 55 -4.16 3.14 4.80
N ASN A 56 -3.76 4.30 4.30
CA ASN A 56 -4.49 5.09 3.32
C ASN A 56 -3.48 5.73 2.37
N THR A 57 -3.32 5.10 1.21
CA THR A 57 -2.22 5.36 0.29
C THR A 57 -2.71 5.98 -1.00
N HIS A 58 -2.04 7.05 -1.43
CA HIS A 58 -2.29 7.72 -2.70
C HIS A 58 -1.02 7.77 -3.55
N TYR A 59 -1.09 7.25 -4.77
CA TYR A 59 0.06 7.26 -5.67
C TYR A 59 -0.34 7.25 -7.14
N LEU A 60 0.66 7.40 -8.01
CA LEU A 60 0.50 7.45 -9.45
C LEU A 60 1.26 6.29 -10.08
N LEU A 61 0.60 5.55 -10.96
CA LEU A 61 1.23 4.58 -11.84
C LEU A 61 1.47 5.21 -13.21
N LYS A 62 2.58 4.83 -13.85
CA LYS A 62 2.84 5.08 -15.26
C LYS A 62 3.10 3.75 -15.96
N THR A 63 2.25 3.41 -16.91
CA THR A 63 2.39 2.19 -17.72
C THR A 63 3.43 2.36 -18.82
N ASP A 64 3.95 1.24 -19.34
CA ASP A 64 4.96 1.24 -20.40
C ASP A 64 4.45 1.86 -21.71
N ASP A 65 3.14 1.81 -21.96
CA ASP A 65 2.48 2.49 -23.10
C ASP A 65 2.19 3.98 -22.85
N GLY A 66 2.59 4.52 -21.69
CA GLY A 66 2.56 5.95 -21.37
C GLY A 66 1.30 6.45 -20.67
N ALA A 67 0.34 5.58 -20.32
CA ALA A 67 -0.83 5.98 -19.55
C ALA A 67 -0.49 6.25 -18.08
N HIS A 68 -1.22 7.18 -17.49
CA HIS A 68 -1.13 7.53 -16.07
C HIS A 68 -2.41 7.11 -15.36
N ILE A 69 -2.28 6.43 -14.23
CA ILE A 69 -3.39 5.88 -13.45
C ILE A 69 -3.18 6.30 -12.00
N THR A 70 -4.12 7.05 -11.44
CA THR A 70 -4.06 7.34 -10.00
C THR A 70 -4.60 6.13 -9.24
N VAL A 71 -3.96 5.83 -8.11
CA VAL A 71 -4.36 4.71 -7.26
C VAL A 71 -4.57 5.23 -5.85
N HIS A 72 -5.69 4.82 -5.27
CA HIS A 72 -6.00 4.99 -3.87
C HIS A 72 -6.23 3.61 -3.25
N THR A 73 -5.47 3.27 -2.22
CA THR A 73 -5.65 2.03 -1.47
C THR A 73 -5.92 2.33 -0.02
N GLU A 74 -6.82 1.56 0.58
CA GLU A 74 -7.11 1.63 2.01
C GLU A 74 -7.20 0.23 2.58
N GLY A 75 -6.86 0.08 3.86
CA GLY A 75 -7.04 -1.19 4.53
C GLY A 75 -6.26 -1.33 5.82
N TRP A 76 -6.15 -2.56 6.28
CA TRP A 76 -5.64 -2.86 7.62
C TRP A 76 -4.48 -3.85 7.61
N ARG A 77 -3.44 -3.51 8.35
CA ARG A 77 -2.38 -4.39 8.81
C ARG A 77 -2.64 -4.77 10.27
N THR A 78 -2.93 -6.04 10.52
CA THR A 78 -3.21 -6.54 11.89
C THR A 78 -2.54 -7.89 12.13
N VAL A 79 -2.52 -8.31 13.39
CA VAL A 79 -2.11 -9.65 13.84
C VAL A 79 -3.29 -10.37 14.51
N ARG A 80 -3.07 -11.59 14.99
CA ARG A 80 -3.99 -12.24 15.93
C ARG A 80 -3.86 -11.56 17.30
N ALA A 81 -4.93 -11.58 18.08
CA ALA A 81 -4.92 -11.00 19.42
C ALA A 81 -3.81 -11.65 20.27
N GLY A 82 -2.91 -10.83 20.82
CA GLY A 82 -1.76 -11.28 21.62
C GLY A 82 -0.42 -11.34 20.87
N ASP A 83 -0.41 -11.29 19.54
CA ASP A 83 0.81 -11.51 18.72
C ASP A 83 1.45 -10.20 18.23
N ARG A 84 1.50 -9.18 19.10
CA ARG A 84 1.95 -7.82 18.76
C ARG A 84 3.42 -7.74 18.30
N GLU A 85 4.27 -8.70 18.70
CA GLU A 85 5.71 -8.72 18.39
C GLU A 85 5.99 -8.62 16.88
N ALA A 86 5.14 -9.24 16.05
CA ALA A 86 5.28 -9.14 14.60
C ALA A 86 5.10 -7.70 14.10
N LEU A 87 4.11 -6.96 14.64
CA LEU A 87 3.89 -5.56 14.25
C LEU A 87 5.01 -4.65 14.72
N GLU A 88 5.58 -4.88 15.90
CA GLU A 88 6.73 -4.13 16.41
C GLU A 88 7.93 -4.23 15.47
N LYS A 89 8.25 -5.45 15.02
CA LYS A 89 9.33 -5.70 14.06
C LYS A 89 9.08 -5.03 12.72
N LEU A 90 7.83 -4.90 12.28
CA LEU A 90 7.50 -4.25 11.01
C LEU A 90 7.74 -2.73 11.02
N PHE A 91 7.86 -2.08 12.18
CA PHE A 91 8.26 -0.66 12.26
C PHE A 91 9.76 -0.44 12.08
N ASP A 92 10.58 -1.49 12.24
CA ASP A 92 12.01 -1.47 11.99
C ASP A 92 12.30 -2.08 10.61
N ALA A 93 12.81 -1.26 9.68
CA ALA A 93 13.13 -1.71 8.33
C ALA A 93 14.16 -2.85 8.29
N LEU A 94 15.04 -2.98 9.29
CA LEU A 94 16.02 -4.08 9.36
C LEU A 94 15.39 -5.37 9.89
N ALA A 95 14.40 -5.26 10.77
CA ALA A 95 13.72 -6.41 11.37
C ALA A 95 12.53 -6.88 10.53
N ALA A 96 11.94 -6.02 9.70
CA ALA A 96 10.74 -6.33 8.93
C ALA A 96 10.90 -7.56 8.03
N ASP A 97 12.08 -7.76 7.43
CA ASP A 97 12.38 -8.92 6.57
C ASP A 97 12.42 -10.26 7.32
N THR A 98 12.46 -10.23 8.66
CA THR A 98 12.46 -11.44 9.50
C THR A 98 11.05 -11.90 9.89
N VAL A 99 10.02 -11.11 9.61
CA VAL A 99 8.63 -11.40 10.01
C VAL A 99 7.97 -12.31 8.97
N SER A 100 7.41 -13.44 9.41
CA SER A 100 6.69 -14.34 8.50
C SER A 100 5.38 -13.70 8.03
N LEU A 101 5.04 -13.90 6.75
CA LEU A 101 3.74 -13.49 6.20
C LEU A 101 2.55 -14.19 6.87
N ALA A 102 2.78 -15.27 7.63
CA ALA A 102 1.74 -15.95 8.40
C ALA A 102 1.43 -15.24 9.73
N ASP A 103 2.35 -14.40 10.22
CA ASP A 103 2.28 -13.81 11.56
C ASP A 103 1.44 -12.53 11.59
N TYR A 104 1.24 -11.90 10.42
CA TYR A 104 0.41 -10.72 10.25
C TYR A 104 -0.44 -10.83 8.99
N ARG A 105 -1.35 -9.88 8.81
CA ARG A 105 -2.26 -9.86 7.67
C ARG A 105 -2.47 -8.43 7.22
N VAL A 106 -2.14 -8.14 5.96
CA VAL A 106 -2.48 -6.89 5.28
C VAL A 106 -3.62 -7.18 4.31
N ARG A 107 -4.73 -6.46 4.47
CA ARG A 107 -5.91 -6.56 3.60
C ARG A 107 -6.25 -5.17 3.12
N LEU A 108 -6.20 -4.97 1.82
CA LEU A 108 -6.42 -3.69 1.16
C LEU A 108 -7.63 -3.78 0.23
N TYR A 109 -8.31 -2.67 0.03
CA TYR A 109 -9.13 -2.45 -1.14
C TYR A 109 -8.56 -1.27 -1.92
N SER A 110 -8.74 -1.30 -3.23
CA SER A 110 -8.21 -0.26 -4.11
C SER A 110 -9.34 0.35 -4.93
N THR A 111 -9.30 1.67 -5.02
CA THR A 111 -10.08 2.44 -5.97
C THR A 111 -9.13 3.14 -6.92
N SER A 112 -9.47 3.18 -8.20
CA SER A 112 -8.71 3.89 -9.23
C SER A 112 -9.50 5.12 -9.64
N PRO A 113 -9.22 6.31 -9.09
CA PRO A 113 -9.89 7.52 -9.53
C PRO A 113 -9.22 8.07 -10.81
N ARG A 114 -9.61 7.53 -11.97
CA ARG A 114 -9.30 8.00 -13.34
C ARG A 114 -7.97 7.54 -13.93
N ASP A 115 -8.10 7.05 -15.15
CA ASP A 115 -7.06 7.00 -16.16
C ASP A 115 -6.96 8.35 -16.89
N GLY A 116 -5.73 8.79 -17.18
CA GLY A 116 -5.46 9.86 -18.15
C GLY A 116 -5.28 9.36 -19.59
N GLY A 117 -5.50 8.06 -19.83
CA GLY A 117 -5.26 7.43 -21.13
C GLY A 117 -6.25 7.88 -22.20
N MET A 118 -5.74 8.40 -23.33
CA MET A 118 -6.57 9.00 -24.40
C MET A 118 -7.57 8.03 -25.07
N ASN A 119 -7.35 6.70 -24.98
CA ASN A 119 -8.12 5.72 -25.77
C ASN A 119 -8.99 4.75 -24.93
N GLY A 120 -9.14 4.96 -23.62
CA GLY A 120 -10.05 4.17 -22.78
C GLY A 120 -9.65 2.71 -22.55
N THR A 121 -8.41 2.32 -22.90
CA THR A 121 -7.83 0.99 -22.65
C THR A 121 -7.99 0.53 -21.20
N TYR A 122 -7.94 1.47 -20.26
CA TYR A 122 -7.96 1.22 -18.82
C TYR A 122 -9.31 1.48 -18.14
N LYS A 123 -10.38 1.71 -18.90
CA LYS A 123 -11.74 1.95 -18.34
C LYS A 123 -12.21 0.88 -17.36
N HIS A 124 -11.81 -0.37 -17.59
CA HIS A 124 -12.15 -1.49 -16.72
C HIS A 124 -11.59 -1.33 -15.29
N LEU A 125 -10.49 -0.59 -15.10
CA LEU A 125 -9.92 -0.33 -13.78
C LEU A 125 -10.85 0.57 -12.94
N ASN A 126 -11.47 1.56 -13.58
CA ASN A 126 -12.39 2.50 -12.92
C ASN A 126 -13.77 1.89 -12.64
N ALA A 127 -14.18 0.91 -13.44
CA ALA A 127 -15.51 0.29 -13.35
C ALA A 127 -15.53 -0.99 -12.48
N SER A 128 -14.43 -1.30 -11.79
CA SER A 128 -14.28 -2.53 -11.01
C SER A 128 -13.92 -2.24 -9.56
N MET A 129 -14.29 -3.17 -8.68
CA MET A 129 -13.78 -3.22 -7.30
C MET A 129 -12.54 -4.11 -7.24
N TRP A 130 -11.56 -3.69 -6.46
CA TRP A 130 -10.29 -4.40 -6.28
C TRP A 130 -10.05 -4.64 -4.80
N ILE A 131 -9.64 -5.87 -4.47
CA ILE A 131 -9.19 -6.26 -3.14
C ILE A 131 -7.79 -6.82 -3.24
N GLY A 132 -6.99 -6.69 -2.20
CA GLY A 132 -5.62 -7.15 -2.22
C GLY A 132 -5.10 -7.62 -0.88
N GLY A 133 -4.08 -8.47 -0.96
CA GLY A 133 -3.23 -8.86 0.15
C GLY A 133 -1.89 -8.16 0.03
N GLY A 134 -1.34 -7.71 1.15
CA GLY A 134 -0.06 -7.01 1.19
C GLY A 134 1.00 -7.73 2.04
N ALA A 135 2.24 -7.37 1.82
CA ALA A 135 3.41 -7.78 2.59
C ALA A 135 4.38 -6.60 2.70
N ARG A 136 4.95 -6.40 3.89
CA ARG A 136 6.03 -5.44 4.12
C ARG A 136 7.36 -6.19 4.14
N LEU A 137 8.31 -5.73 3.34
CA LEU A 137 9.66 -6.28 3.20
C LEU A 137 10.66 -5.14 3.29
N GLY A 138 11.15 -4.85 4.50
CA GLY A 138 12.04 -3.73 4.77
C GLY A 138 11.40 -2.40 4.37
N ARG A 139 11.95 -1.77 3.33
CA ARG A 139 11.44 -0.54 2.72
C ARG A 139 10.46 -0.76 1.57
N TRP A 140 10.12 -2.00 1.24
CA TRP A 140 9.18 -2.32 0.18
C TRP A 140 7.83 -2.73 0.76
N VAL A 141 6.77 -2.38 0.04
CA VAL A 141 5.47 -3.02 0.19
C VAL A 141 5.17 -3.78 -1.11
N ILE A 142 4.75 -5.03 -0.96
CA ILE A 142 4.26 -5.86 -2.06
C ILE A 142 2.77 -6.04 -1.86
N ASP A 143 1.99 -5.66 -2.86
CA ASP A 143 0.55 -5.84 -2.87
C ASP A 143 0.13 -6.63 -4.10
N ASP A 144 -0.64 -7.70 -3.88
CA ASP A 144 -1.32 -8.45 -4.91
C ASP A 144 -2.78 -8.01 -4.95
N ALA A 145 -3.19 -7.37 -6.05
CA ALA A 145 -4.55 -6.89 -6.25
C ALA A 145 -5.35 -7.78 -7.19
N TYR A 146 -6.58 -8.10 -6.79
CA TYR A 146 -7.52 -8.98 -7.47
C TYR A 146 -8.81 -8.25 -7.76
N ARG A 147 -9.31 -8.40 -8.99
CA ARG A 147 -10.60 -7.84 -9.41
C ARG A 147 -11.74 -8.70 -8.87
N VAL A 148 -12.74 -8.06 -8.26
CA VAL A 148 -13.99 -8.71 -7.87
C VAL A 148 -14.89 -8.84 -9.10
N LEU A 149 -15.47 -10.03 -9.31
CA LEU A 149 -16.34 -10.38 -10.45
C LEU A 149 -17.82 -10.29 -10.10
#